data_AF-A0A5C8WRD8-F1
#
_entry.id   AF-A0A5C8WRD8-F1
#
_cell.length_a   1.000
_cell.length_b   1.000
_cell.length_c   1.000
_cell.angle_alpha   90.00
_cell.angle_beta   90.00
_cell.angle_gamma   90.00
#
_symmetry.space_group_name_H-M   'P 1'
#
loop_
_entity.id
_entity.type
_entity.pdbx_description
1 polymer ?
#
loop_
_entity_poly.entity_id
_entity_poly.type
_entity_poly.pdbx_seq_one_letter_code
_entity_poly.pdbx_strand_id
1 'polypeptide(L)'
;MARRQDETVTADKIAQVQRLSSALAARVRYAQMVRGPILPAQVDALLAAAMLLQEHGVPWPSLVEQVLHDLAQDLEHPEPSAAAEP
;
A
#
# COMPACT_ATOMS: atom_id res chain seq x y z
N MET A 1 -24.82 -12.48 -23.67
CA MET A 1 -24.37 -12.97 -22.36
C MET A 1 -22.94 -12.52 -21.98
N ALA A 2 -22.08 -12.09 -22.92
CA ALA A 2 -20.69 -11.70 -22.65
C ALA A 2 -20.48 -10.56 -21.63
N ARG A 3 -21.33 -9.51 -21.63
CA ARG A 3 -21.17 -8.36 -20.70
C ARG A 3 -21.25 -8.71 -19.21
N ARG A 4 -22.06 -9.69 -18.81
CA ARG A 4 -22.19 -10.08 -17.39
C ARG A 4 -20.96 -10.82 -16.86
N GLN A 5 -20.31 -11.61 -17.71
CA GLN A 5 -19.12 -12.39 -17.32
C GLN A 5 -17.91 -11.47 -17.14
N ASP A 6 -17.76 -10.47 -18.00
CA ASP A 6 -16.67 -9.47 -17.92
C ASP A 6 -16.73 -8.66 -16.61
N GLU A 7 -17.94 -8.29 -16.18
CA GLU A 7 -18.17 -7.58 -14.92
C GLU A 7 -17.86 -8.45 -13.69
N THR A 8 -18.26 -9.73 -13.69
CA THR A 8 -17.93 -10.66 -12.59
C THR A 8 -16.43 -10.97 -12.50
N VAL A 9 -15.74 -11.08 -13.64
CA VAL A 9 -14.29 -11.28 -13.70
C VAL A 9 -13.56 -10.04 -13.19
N THR A 10 -14.05 -8.85 -13.53
CA THR A 10 -13.49 -7.58 -13.04
C THR A 10 -13.66 -7.46 -11.53
N ALA A 11 -14.84 -7.75 -10.98
CA ALA A 11 -15.09 -7.71 -9.54
C ALA A 11 -14.18 -8.68 -8.76
N ASP A 12 -13.97 -9.90 -9.26
CA ASP A 12 -13.10 -10.90 -8.61
C ASP A 12 -11.63 -10.45 -8.60
N LYS A 13 -11.15 -9.89 -9.72
CA LYS A 13 -9.80 -9.31 -9.81
C LYS A 13 -9.61 -8.16 -8.83
N ILE A 14 -10.59 -7.27 -8.70
CA ILE A 14 -10.51 -6.15 -7.76
C ILE A 14 -10.54 -6.64 -6.30
N ALA A 15 -11.34 -7.65 -5.98
CA ALA A 15 -11.29 -8.31 -4.68
C ALA A 15 -9.91 -8.96 -4.41
N GLN A 16 -9.28 -9.53 -5.43
CA GLN A 16 -7.94 -10.07 -5.33
C GLN A 16 -6.89 -8.97 -5.08
N VAL A 17 -6.97 -7.84 -5.78
CA VAL A 17 -6.10 -6.67 -5.55
C VAL A 17 -6.24 -6.17 -4.12
N GLN A 18 -7.44 -6.06 -3.57
CA GLN A 18 -7.65 -5.68 -2.16
C GLN A 18 -6.96 -6.63 -1.17
N ARG A 19 -7.05 -7.95 -1.41
CA ARG A 19 -6.39 -8.95 -0.56
C ARG A 19 -4.86 -8.85 -0.66
N LEU A 20 -4.34 -8.72 -1.88
CA LEU A 20 -2.90 -8.63 -2.12
C LEU A 20 -2.30 -7.33 -1.57
N SER A 21 -2.98 -6.19 -1.74
CA SER A 21 -2.54 -4.91 -1.18
C SER A 21 -2.55 -4.93 0.35
N SER A 22 -3.55 -5.55 0.97
CA SER A 22 -3.59 -5.73 2.44
C SER A 22 -2.41 -6.58 2.95
N ALA A 23 -2.10 -7.69 2.27
CA ALA A 23 -0.95 -8.53 2.61
C ALA A 23 0.39 -7.78 2.41
N LEU A 24 0.51 -7.00 1.34
CA LEU A 24 1.70 -6.19 1.08
C LEU A 24 1.87 -5.08 2.14
N ALA A 25 0.79 -4.38 2.49
CA ALA A 25 0.81 -3.38 3.55
C ALA A 25 1.22 -3.98 4.90
N ALA A 26 0.73 -5.18 5.23
CA ALA A 26 1.16 -5.88 6.44
C ALA A 26 2.67 -6.18 6.44
N ARG A 27 3.24 -6.54 5.30
CA ARG A 27 4.68 -6.77 5.15
C ARG A 27 5.49 -5.49 5.34
N VAL A 28 5.07 -4.39 4.74
CA VAL A 28 5.72 -3.08 4.88
C VAL A 28 5.65 -2.60 6.34
N ARG A 29 4.47 -2.72 6.96
CA ARG A 29 4.26 -2.37 8.37
C ARG A 29 5.14 -3.19 9.30
N TYR A 30 5.25 -4.49 9.07
CA TYR A 30 6.14 -5.34 9.86
C TYR A 30 7.60 -4.90 9.72
N ALA A 31 8.06 -4.58 8.50
CA ALA A 31 9.40 -4.05 8.28
C ALA A 31 9.65 -2.74 9.04
N GLN A 32 8.70 -1.79 9.03
CA GLN A 32 8.76 -0.57 9.85
C GLN A 32 8.89 -0.89 11.35
N MET A 33 8.06 -1.81 11.87
CA MET A 33 8.05 -2.18 13.29
C MET A 33 9.39 -2.76 13.75
N VAL A 34 10.03 -3.60 12.94
CA VAL A 34 11.33 -4.20 13.26
C VAL A 34 12.53 -3.33 12.86
N ARG A 35 12.29 -2.09 12.40
CA ARG A 35 13.30 -1.21 11.77
C ARG A 35 14.12 -1.91 10.69
N GLY A 36 13.47 -2.81 9.96
CA GLY A 36 14.03 -3.51 8.82
C GLY A 36 13.96 -2.66 7.55
N PRO A 37 14.72 -3.03 6.50
CA PRO A 37 14.68 -2.32 5.24
C PRO A 37 13.32 -2.46 4.56
N ILE A 38 12.71 -1.33 4.20
CA ILE A 38 11.55 -1.28 3.31
C ILE A 38 12.07 -1.19 1.88
N LEU A 39 11.70 -2.16 1.04
CA LEU A 39 12.15 -2.15 -0.35
C LEU A 39 11.32 -1.13 -1.16
N PRO A 40 11.93 -0.24 -1.95
CA PRO A 40 11.20 0.71 -2.80
C PRO A 40 10.13 0.04 -3.68
N ALA A 41 10.46 -1.12 -4.26
CA ALA A 41 9.53 -1.90 -5.07
C ALA A 41 8.26 -2.34 -4.31
N GLN A 42 8.31 -2.51 -2.97
CA GLN A 42 7.12 -2.81 -2.17
C GLN A 42 6.26 -1.57 -1.99
N VAL A 43 6.87 -0.39 -1.86
CA VAL A 43 6.17 0.89 -1.79
C VAL A 43 5.50 1.20 -3.12
N ASP A 44 6.22 1.06 -4.23
CA ASP A 44 5.70 1.29 -5.58
C ASP A 44 4.52 0.36 -5.89
N ALA A 45 4.66 -0.93 -5.55
CA ALA A 45 3.58 -1.90 -5.75
C ALA A 45 2.35 -1.59 -4.88
N LEU A 46 2.55 -1.10 -3.66
CA LEU A 46 1.45 -0.70 -2.78
C LEU A 46 0.73 0.53 -3.32
N LEU A 47 1.47 1.53 -3.81
CA LEU A 47 0.93 2.73 -4.44
C LEU A 47 0.15 2.39 -5.71
N ALA A 48 0.69 1.53 -6.57
CA ALA A 48 0.02 1.06 -7.77
C ALA A 48 -1.29 0.33 -7.45
N ALA A 49 -1.29 -0.52 -6.42
CA ALA A 49 -2.51 -1.20 -5.98
C ALA A 49 -3.56 -0.22 -5.42
N ALA A 50 -3.13 0.79 -4.66
CA ALA A 50 -4.03 1.82 -4.11
C ALA A 50 -4.67 2.68 -5.21
N MET A 51 -3.89 3.07 -6.23
CA MET A 51 -4.42 3.76 -7.41
C MET A 51 -5.44 2.90 -8.13
N LEU A 52 -5.14 1.62 -8.36
CA LEU A 52 -6.08 0.70 -9.02
C LEU A 52 -7.39 0.54 -8.24
N LEU A 53 -7.34 0.49 -6.91
CA LEU A 53 -8.56 0.46 -6.10
C LEU A 53 -9.37 1.76 -6.22
N GLN A 54 -8.69 2.90 -6.23
CA GLN A 54 -9.32 4.21 -6.37
C GLN A 54 -9.99 4.40 -7.74
N GLU A 55 -9.32 3.97 -8.83
CA GLU A 55 -9.86 4.00 -10.20
C GLU A 55 -11.17 3.21 -10.32
N HIS A 56 -11.31 2.13 -9.55
CA HIS A 56 -12.49 1.29 -9.50
C HIS A 56 -13.51 1.69 -8.41
N GLY A 57 -13.31 2.83 -7.74
CA GLY A 57 -14.21 3.34 -6.70
C GLY A 57 -14.27 2.47 -5.44
N VAL A 58 -13.24 1.65 -5.21
CA VAL A 58 -13.14 0.76 -4.05
C VAL A 58 -12.38 1.47 -2.95
N PRO A 59 -12.94 1.54 -1.71
CA PRO A 59 -12.24 2.16 -0.60
C PRO A 59 -10.96 1.39 -0.28
N TRP A 60 -9.92 2.10 0.14
CA TRP A 60 -8.69 1.47 0.56
C TRP A 60 -8.92 0.62 1.81
N PRO A 61 -8.32 -0.57 1.90
CA PRO A 61 -8.26 -1.28 3.16
C PRO A 61 -7.56 -0.41 4.21
N SER A 62 -8.06 -0.41 5.45
CA SER A 62 -7.56 0.49 6.50
C SER A 62 -6.04 0.37 6.72
N LEU A 63 -5.47 -0.83 6.56
CA LEU A 63 -4.03 -1.05 6.69
C LEU A 63 -3.23 -0.43 5.54
N VAL A 64 -3.78 -0.42 4.32
CA VAL A 64 -3.15 0.23 3.16
C VAL A 64 -3.13 1.74 3.38
N GLU A 65 -4.25 2.32 3.82
CA GLU A 65 -4.36 3.75 4.14
C GLU A 65 -3.35 4.16 5.22
N GLN A 66 -3.27 3.41 6.32
CA GLN A 66 -2.31 3.67 7.40
C GLN A 66 -0.86 3.64 6.92
N VAL A 67 -0.46 2.59 6.18
CA VAL A 67 0.91 2.47 5.70
C VAL A 67 1.28 3.58 4.72
N LEU A 68 0.37 3.96 3.82
CA LEU A 68 0.61 5.08 2.90
C LEU A 68 0.70 6.42 3.63
N HIS A 69 -0.11 6.63 4.67
CA HIS A 69 -0.03 7.81 5.51
C HIS A 69 1.32 7.89 6.24
N ASP A 70 1.74 6.81 6.89
CA ASP A 70 3.04 6.74 7.59
C ASP A 70 4.20 7.02 6.62
N LEU A 71 4.17 6.43 5.42
CA LEU A 71 5.18 6.66 4.38
C LEU A 71 5.22 8.12 3.89
N ALA A 72 4.06 8.78 3.78
CA ALA A 72 4.01 10.19 3.42
C ALA A 72 4.64 11.07 4.51
N GLN A 73 4.38 10.76 5.79
CA GLN A 73 4.97 11.49 6.92
C GLN A 73 6.49 11.38 6.97
N ASP A 74 7.04 10.19 6.69
CA ASP A 74 8.50 9.95 6.62
C ASP A 74 9.17 10.79 5.51
N LEU A 75 8.47 11.03 4.39
CA LEU A 75 8.96 11.87 3.29
C LEU A 75 8.89 13.36 3.62
N GLU A 76 7.88 13.80 4.36
CA GLU A 76 7.70 15.20 4.77
C GLU A 76 8.65 15.60 5.90
N HIS A 77 8.98 14.65 6.79
CA HIS A 77 9.93 14.82 7.88
C HIS A 77 11.02 13.77 7.79
N PRO A 78 12.00 13.91 6.87
CA PRO A 78 13.20 13.09 6.92
C PRO A 78 13.92 13.47 8.21
N GLU A 79 13.80 12.63 9.24
CA GLU A 79 14.47 12.82 10.53
C GLU A 79 15.94 13.20 10.28
N PRO A 80 16.46 14.29 10.89
CA PRO A 80 17.87 14.64 10.81
C PRO A 80 18.67 13.63 11.64
N SER A 81 18.96 12.48 11.06
CA SER A 81 19.91 11.53 11.61
C SER A 81 21.31 12.15 11.54
N ALA A 82 21.86 12.45 12.72
CA ALA A 82 23.22 12.90 13.05
C ALA A 82 23.51 14.41 13.05
N ALA A 83 23.39 15.05 14.23
CA ALA A 83 24.39 16.00 14.77
C ALA A 83 24.00 16.46 16.18
N ALA A 84 24.40 15.71 17.22
CA ALA A 84 24.72 16.24 18.56
C ALA A 84 25.13 15.08 19.50
N GLU A 85 26.40 14.68 19.42
CA GLU A 85 27.09 14.10 20.57
C GLU A 85 28.13 15.16 21.01
N PRO A 86 28.13 15.61 22.29
CA PRO A 86 29.10 16.58 22.80
C PRO A 86 30.48 15.95 23.07
#